data_AF-A0AA35VNU1-F1
#
_entry.id   AF-A0AA35VNU1-F1
#
_cell.length_a   1.000
_cell.length_b   1.000
_cell.length_c   1.000
_cell.angle_alpha   90.00
_cell.angle_beta   90.00
_cell.angle_gamma   90.00
#
_symmetry.space_group_name_H-M   'P 1'
#
loop_
_entity.id
_entity.type
_entity.pdbx_description
1 polymer ?
#
loop_
_entity_poly.entity_id
_entity_poly.type
_entity_poly.pdbx_seq_one_letter_code
_entity_poly.pdbx_strand_id
1 'polypeptide(L)'
;MDDYLGLFVKETNLYNQIVLGGLLPEKLWTPLPHFLQGWLRNYIAATLIYFISGVLWCSYIYHIKRNVFVPKDAIPSRKAMLLQIYVAMKAMPWYCVLPTISEYMVENGRTRCFSRISDVGWASYVWNFGLYFLIVEFGIYWMHRELHDIKPLYKYLHATHHIYNKQNTLSPFAGLAFHPIDGILQALPH
;
A
#
# COMPACT_ATOMS: atom_id res chain seq x y z
N MET A 1 2.38 -13.88 -28.28
CA MET A 1 2.93 -13.48 -26.98
C MET A 1 2.85 -11.97 -26.82
N ASP A 2 3.16 -11.20 -27.87
CA ASP A 2 3.06 -9.73 -27.87
C ASP A 2 1.65 -9.19 -27.61
N ASP A 3 0.61 -9.85 -28.14
CA ASP A 3 -0.79 -9.48 -27.89
C ASP A 3 -1.20 -9.65 -26.41
N TYR A 4 -0.57 -10.58 -25.70
CA TYR A 4 -0.86 -10.87 -24.28
C TYR A 4 -0.21 -9.85 -23.34
N LEU A 5 1.09 -9.58 -23.51
CA LEU A 5 1.81 -8.60 -22.69
C LEU A 5 1.28 -7.17 -22.93
N GLY A 6 0.83 -6.89 -24.15
CA GLY A 6 0.20 -5.61 -24.50
C GLY A 6 -1.06 -5.31 -23.69
N LEU A 7 -1.76 -6.31 -23.15
CA LEU A 7 -2.93 -6.09 -22.29
C LEU A 7 -2.56 -5.44 -20.97
N PHE A 8 -1.47 -5.88 -20.34
CA PHE A 8 -0.99 -5.28 -19.08
C PHE A 8 -0.48 -3.86 -19.29
N VAL A 9 0.29 -3.64 -20.35
CA VAL A 9 0.78 -2.28 -20.69
C VAL A 9 -0.40 -1.34 -20.99
N LYS A 10 -1.44 -1.83 -21.66
CA LYS A 10 -2.65 -1.03 -21.92
C LYS A 10 -3.38 -0.68 -20.62
N GLU A 11 -3.47 -1.64 -19.70
CA GLU A 11 -4.10 -1.48 -18.40
C GLU A 11 -3.33 -0.47 -17.52
N THR A 12 -2.02 -0.60 -17.37
CA THR A 12 -1.21 0.33 -16.58
C THR A 12 -1.19 1.73 -17.18
N ASN A 13 -1.22 1.85 -18.51
CA ASN A 13 -1.40 3.12 -19.20
C ASN A 13 -2.77 3.75 -18.89
N LEU A 14 -3.85 2.96 -18.89
CA LEU A 14 -5.17 3.46 -18.49
C LEU A 14 -5.13 4.00 -17.06
N TYR A 15 -4.48 3.30 -16.13
CA TYR A 15 -4.33 3.78 -14.75
C TYR A 15 -3.48 5.06 -14.67
N ASN A 16 -2.41 5.16 -15.46
CA ASN A 16 -1.61 6.39 -15.57
C ASN A 16 -2.47 7.55 -16.07
N GLN A 17 -3.31 7.35 -17.09
CA GLN A 17 -4.20 8.38 -17.61
C GLN A 17 -5.25 8.83 -16.60
N ILE A 18 -5.88 7.88 -15.88
CA ILE A 18 -6.89 8.19 -14.87
C ILE A 18 -6.31 9.08 -13.76
N VAL A 19 -5.12 8.75 -13.25
CA VAL A 19 -4.53 9.45 -12.11
C VAL A 19 -3.65 10.62 -12.55
N LEU A 20 -2.63 10.38 -13.39
CA LEU A 20 -1.70 11.42 -13.81
C LEU A 20 -2.33 12.37 -14.81
N GLY A 21 -3.02 11.86 -15.83
CA GLY A 21 -3.75 12.69 -16.80
C GLY A 21 -4.88 13.50 -16.15
N GLY A 22 -5.54 12.93 -15.15
CA GLY A 22 -6.61 13.61 -14.40
C GLY A 22 -6.12 14.69 -13.42
N LEU A 23 -4.87 14.64 -12.95
CA LEU A 23 -4.37 15.51 -11.87
C LEU A 23 -3.18 16.39 -12.24
N LEU A 24 -2.42 16.03 -13.28
CA LEU A 24 -1.19 16.71 -13.68
C LEU A 24 -1.24 17.14 -15.15
N PRO A 25 -0.70 18.32 -15.50
CA PRO A 25 -0.45 18.68 -16.90
C PRO A 25 0.43 17.65 -17.61
N GLU A 26 0.07 17.28 -18.84
CA GLU A 26 0.75 16.23 -19.62
C GLU A 26 2.27 16.39 -19.67
N LYS A 27 2.75 17.63 -19.88
CA LYS A 27 4.18 17.96 -19.96
C LYS A 27 5.01 17.54 -18.75
N LEU A 28 4.39 17.31 -17.59
CA LEU A 28 5.09 16.92 -16.36
C LEU A 28 5.35 15.41 -16.26
N TRP A 29 4.56 14.59 -16.96
CA TRP A 29 4.59 13.15 -16.73
C TRP A 29 4.71 12.32 -18.01
N THR A 30 4.20 12.78 -19.15
CA THR A 30 4.33 12.05 -20.42
C THR A 30 5.78 11.86 -20.90
N PRO A 31 6.75 12.76 -20.62
CA PRO A 31 8.15 12.53 -20.99
C PRO A 31 8.87 11.53 -20.08
N LEU A 32 8.28 11.16 -18.94
CA LEU A 32 8.91 10.23 -18.01
C LEU A 32 8.91 8.80 -18.59
N PRO A 33 9.96 8.00 -18.34
CA PRO A 33 9.93 6.56 -18.60
C PRO A 33 8.70 5.91 -17.95
N HIS A 34 8.12 4.90 -18.59
CA HIS A 34 6.88 4.24 -18.13
C HIS A 34 6.96 3.76 -16.67
N PHE A 35 8.12 3.24 -16.25
CA PHE A 35 8.39 2.89 -14.85
C PHE A 35 8.18 4.06 -13.88
N LEU A 36 8.71 5.25 -14.22
CA LEU A 36 8.56 6.45 -13.39
C LEU A 36 7.15 7.01 -13.45
N GLN A 37 6.43 6.84 -14.56
CA GLN A 37 4.99 7.13 -14.61
C GLN A 37 4.23 6.23 -13.63
N GLY A 38 4.46 4.92 -13.65
CA GLY A 38 3.83 3.97 -12.73
C GLY A 38 4.15 4.27 -11.27
N TRP A 39 5.40 4.60 -10.94
CA TRP A 39 5.78 5.02 -9.59
C TRP A 39 5.08 6.31 -9.16
N LEU A 40 5.06 7.34 -10.01
CA LEU A 40 4.40 8.62 -9.72
C LEU A 40 2.89 8.43 -9.55
N ARG A 41 2.26 7.60 -10.40
CA ARG A 41 0.86 7.22 -10.31
C ARG A 41 0.56 6.55 -8.98
N ASN A 42 1.35 5.54 -8.61
CA ASN A 42 1.21 4.82 -7.34
C ASN A 42 1.35 5.75 -6.14
N TYR A 43 2.33 6.66 -6.17
CA TYR A 43 2.55 7.62 -5.09
C TYR A 43 1.37 8.58 -4.91
N ILE A 44 0.86 9.17 -6.00
CA ILE A 44 -0.28 10.08 -5.95
C ILE A 44 -1.55 9.34 -5.49
N ALA A 45 -1.84 8.19 -6.09
CA ALA A 45 -3.02 7.40 -5.74
C ALA A 45 -2.99 6.93 -4.28
N ALA A 46 -1.87 6.37 -3.82
CA ALA A 46 -1.71 5.91 -2.44
C ALA A 46 -1.84 7.07 -1.44
N THR A 47 -1.25 8.23 -1.75
CA THR A 47 -1.33 9.43 -0.91
C THR A 47 -2.78 9.93 -0.82
N LEU A 48 -3.50 9.99 -1.96
CA LEU A 48 -4.91 10.39 -1.98
C LEU A 48 -5.77 9.42 -1.17
N ILE A 49 -5.63 8.10 -1.39
CA ILE A 49 -6.38 7.08 -0.65
C ILE A 49 -6.09 7.20 0.85
N TYR A 50 -4.82 7.33 1.23
CA TYR A 50 -4.39 7.46 2.63
C TYR A 50 -5.02 8.68 3.31
N PHE A 51 -4.94 9.87 2.70
CA PHE A 51 -5.51 11.08 3.29
C PHE A 51 -7.04 11.10 3.27
N ILE A 52 -7.67 10.70 2.16
CA ILE A 52 -9.13 10.70 2.04
C ILE A 52 -9.71 9.70 3.05
N SER A 53 -9.24 8.46 3.08
CA SER A 53 -9.71 7.45 4.03
C SER A 53 -9.42 7.85 5.48
N GLY A 54 -8.20 8.32 5.77
CA GLY A 54 -7.80 8.75 7.10
C GLY A 54 -8.64 9.92 7.62
N VAL A 55 -8.88 10.95 6.81
CA VAL A 55 -9.70 12.12 7.17
C VAL A 55 -11.15 11.73 7.35
N LEU A 56 -11.74 10.98 6.41
CA LEU A 56 -13.13 10.53 6.51
C LEU A 56 -13.35 9.68 7.75
N TRP A 57 -12.46 8.73 8.01
CA TRP A 57 -12.56 7.86 9.18
C TRP A 57 -12.39 8.66 10.46
N CYS A 58 -11.35 9.49 10.60
CA CYS A 58 -11.16 10.37 11.75
C CYS A 58 -12.38 11.26 12.01
N SER A 59 -12.96 11.84 10.96
CA SER A 59 -14.14 12.69 11.06
C SER A 59 -15.34 11.89 11.57
N TYR A 60 -15.54 10.68 11.05
CA TYR A 60 -16.61 9.80 11.46
C TYR A 60 -16.46 9.37 12.93
N ILE A 61 -15.30 8.85 13.34
CA ILE A 61 -15.12 8.27 14.68
C ILE A 61 -14.96 9.33 15.78
N TYR A 62 -14.27 10.44 15.50
CA TYR A 62 -13.95 11.43 16.53
C TYR A 62 -14.95 12.59 16.62
N HIS A 63 -15.72 12.85 15.56
CA HIS A 63 -16.71 13.94 15.53
C HIS A 63 -18.16 13.44 15.45
N ILE A 64 -18.48 12.52 14.52
CA ILE A 64 -19.88 12.06 14.33
C ILE A 64 -20.28 11.00 15.37
N LYS A 65 -19.46 9.96 15.55
CA LYS A 65 -19.69 8.83 16.48
C LYS A 65 -18.79 8.91 17.70
N ARG A 66 -18.59 10.13 18.19
CA ARG A 66 -17.71 10.41 19.32
C ARG A 66 -18.17 9.61 20.55
N ASN A 67 -17.23 8.91 21.19
CA ASN A 67 -17.46 8.09 22.38
C ASN A 67 -18.36 6.86 22.17
N VAL A 68 -18.67 6.49 20.93
CA VAL A 68 -19.41 5.26 20.62
C VAL A 68 -18.45 4.08 20.45
N PHE A 69 -17.39 4.29 19.65
CA PHE A 69 -16.42 3.23 19.34
C PHE A 69 -15.11 3.35 20.12
N VAL A 70 -14.78 4.54 20.62
CA VAL A 70 -13.50 4.84 21.26
C VAL A 70 -13.77 5.64 22.55
N PRO A 71 -13.22 5.24 23.71
CA PRO A 71 -13.33 6.01 24.95
C PRO A 71 -12.80 7.44 24.82
N LYS A 72 -13.28 8.37 25.65
CA LYS A 72 -12.88 9.79 25.63
C LYS A 72 -11.36 9.97 25.69
N ASP A 73 -10.71 9.22 26.58
CA ASP A 73 -9.27 9.34 26.85
C ASP A 73 -8.39 8.61 25.82
N ALA A 74 -9.02 7.92 24.86
CA ALA A 74 -8.34 7.19 23.79
C ALA A 74 -8.32 7.97 22.46
N ILE A 75 -8.88 9.18 22.39
CA ILE A 75 -8.76 10.02 21.18
C ILE A 75 -7.33 10.60 21.10
N PRO A 76 -6.57 10.33 20.02
CA PRO A 76 -5.21 10.79 19.89
C PRO A 76 -5.11 12.31 19.70
N SER A 77 -4.04 12.89 20.25
CA SER A 77 -3.75 14.31 20.05
C SER A 77 -3.41 14.62 18.59
N ARG A 78 -3.63 15.87 18.15
CA ARG A 78 -3.21 16.35 16.82
C ARG A 78 -1.71 16.13 16.59
N LYS A 79 -0.88 16.33 17.62
CA LYS A 79 0.57 16.10 17.54
C LYS A 79 0.89 14.62 17.26
N ALA A 80 0.18 13.69 17.88
CA ALA A 80 0.36 12.26 17.62
C ALA A 80 -0.05 11.89 16.19
N MET A 81 -1.19 12.40 15.71
CA MET A 81 -1.64 12.16 14.33
C MET A 81 -0.67 12.75 13.30
N LEU A 82 -0.16 13.97 13.52
CA LEU A 82 0.84 14.58 12.62
C LEU A 82 2.15 13.80 12.59
N LEU A 83 2.57 13.23 13.72
CA LEU A 83 3.75 12.37 13.77
C LEU A 83 3.53 11.07 12.96
N GLN A 84 2.35 10.45 13.07
CA GLN A 84 2.00 9.27 12.27
C GLN A 84 2.00 9.57 10.77
N ILE A 85 1.37 10.69 10.37
CA ILE A 85 1.36 11.17 8.99
C ILE A 85 2.80 11.38 8.50
N TYR A 86 3.63 12.04 9.30
CA TYR A 86 5.02 12.27 8.94
C TYR A 86 5.81 10.98 8.70
N VAL A 87 5.67 9.99 9.59
CA VAL A 87 6.35 8.70 9.42
C VAL A 87 5.80 7.95 8.19
N ALA A 88 4.47 7.90 8.02
CA ALA A 88 3.85 7.29 6.85
C ALA A 88 4.29 7.95 5.53
N MET A 89 4.29 9.28 5.47
CA MET A 89 4.67 10.03 4.26
C MET A 89 6.17 9.94 3.93
N LYS A 90 7.03 9.69 4.92
CA LYS A 90 8.44 9.35 4.67
C LYS A 90 8.61 7.96 4.05
N ALA A 91 7.75 7.02 4.41
CA ALA A 91 7.81 5.65 3.91
C ALA A 91 7.08 5.47 2.57
N MET A 92 6.04 6.27 2.31
CA MET A 92 5.19 6.18 1.12
C MET A 92 5.94 6.11 -0.22
N PRO A 93 6.96 6.95 -0.50
CA PRO A 93 7.73 6.87 -1.74
C PRO A 93 8.36 5.49 -1.98
N TRP A 94 8.79 4.83 -0.90
CA TRP A 94 9.42 3.51 -0.92
C TRP A 94 8.39 2.39 -1.05
N TYR A 95 7.25 2.51 -0.37
CA TYR A 95 6.16 1.54 -0.52
C TYR A 95 5.66 1.47 -1.96
N CYS A 96 5.62 2.61 -2.66
CA CYS A 96 5.21 2.65 -4.05
C CYS A 96 6.23 2.01 -5.02
N VAL A 97 7.48 1.78 -4.61
CA VAL A 97 8.49 1.11 -5.45
C VAL A 97 8.12 -0.36 -5.69
N LEU A 98 7.65 -1.07 -4.66
CA LEU A 98 7.33 -2.50 -4.77
C LEU A 98 6.26 -2.82 -5.84
N PRO A 99 5.06 -2.19 -5.83
CA PRO A 99 4.06 -2.42 -6.87
C PRO A 99 4.56 -1.95 -8.24
N THR A 100 5.36 -0.88 -8.33
CA THR A 100 5.94 -0.46 -9.62
C THR A 100 6.93 -1.48 -10.18
N ILE A 101 7.78 -2.08 -9.33
CA ILE A 101 8.65 -3.19 -9.76
C ILE A 101 7.81 -4.39 -10.19
N SER A 102 6.77 -4.74 -9.44
CA SER A 102 5.86 -5.84 -9.77
C SER A 102 5.21 -5.63 -11.14
N GLU A 103 4.62 -4.46 -11.39
CA GLU A 103 4.04 -4.11 -12.70
C GLU A 103 5.06 -4.19 -13.82
N TYR A 104 6.26 -3.63 -13.62
CA TYR A 104 7.33 -3.71 -14.60
C TYR A 104 7.71 -5.17 -14.91
N MET A 105 7.77 -6.04 -13.91
CA MET A 105 8.04 -7.46 -14.11
C MET A 105 6.91 -8.15 -14.90
N VAL A 106 5.65 -7.81 -14.62
CA VAL A 106 4.47 -8.32 -15.34
C VAL A 106 4.50 -7.90 -16.81
N GLU A 107 4.70 -6.62 -17.08
CA GLU A 107 4.76 -6.06 -18.44
C GLU A 107 5.89 -6.67 -19.28
N ASN A 108 7.00 -7.05 -18.63
CA ASN A 108 8.15 -7.71 -19.28
C ASN A 108 8.04 -9.24 -19.32
N GLY A 109 6.90 -9.82 -18.95
CA GLY A 109 6.68 -11.28 -18.98
C GLY A 109 7.57 -12.08 -18.03
N ARG A 110 8.09 -11.45 -16.97
CA ARG A 110 8.92 -12.11 -15.95
C ARG A 110 8.09 -12.86 -14.91
N THR A 111 6.77 -12.72 -14.95
CA THR A 111 5.81 -13.40 -14.09
C THR A 111 4.77 -14.15 -14.92
N ARG A 112 4.08 -15.12 -14.31
CA ARG A 112 2.90 -15.78 -14.88
C ARG A 112 1.63 -15.16 -14.29
N CYS A 113 1.33 -13.93 -14.69
CA CYS A 113 0.02 -13.34 -14.41
C CYS A 113 -1.00 -13.80 -15.45
N PHE A 114 -2.28 -13.43 -15.26
CA PHE A 114 -3.37 -13.65 -16.21
C PHE A 114 -4.19 -12.36 -16.31
N SER A 115 -4.38 -11.84 -17.52
CA SER A 115 -5.08 -10.57 -17.73
C SER A 115 -6.60 -10.68 -17.59
N ARG A 116 -7.16 -11.87 -17.82
CA ARG A 116 -8.60 -12.12 -17.82
C ARG A 116 -8.91 -13.45 -17.14
N ILE A 117 -10.07 -13.52 -16.49
CA ILE A 117 -10.59 -14.78 -15.92
C ILE A 117 -10.78 -15.83 -17.02
N SER A 118 -11.13 -15.43 -18.25
CA SER A 118 -11.25 -16.33 -19.40
C SER A 118 -9.96 -17.08 -19.75
N ASP A 119 -8.81 -16.55 -19.34
CA ASP A 119 -7.50 -17.16 -19.63
C ASP A 119 -7.21 -18.38 -18.74
N VAL A 120 -7.92 -18.51 -17.60
CA VAL A 120 -7.75 -19.59 -16.62
C VAL A 120 -9.04 -20.35 -16.28
N GLY A 121 -10.20 -19.75 -16.55
CA GLY A 121 -11.52 -20.25 -16.14
C GLY A 121 -11.85 -19.93 -14.68
N TRP A 122 -13.15 -19.85 -14.37
CA TRP A 122 -13.65 -19.49 -13.03
C TRP A 122 -13.17 -20.42 -11.92
N ALA A 123 -13.12 -21.74 -12.17
CA ALA A 123 -12.67 -22.71 -11.17
C ALA A 123 -11.20 -22.46 -10.78
N SER A 124 -10.31 -22.33 -11.77
CA SER A 124 -8.89 -22.02 -11.54
C SER A 124 -8.70 -20.64 -10.91
N TYR A 125 -9.50 -19.65 -11.30
CA TYR A 125 -9.47 -18.32 -10.69
C TYR A 125 -9.78 -18.38 -9.19
N VAL A 126 -10.86 -19.05 -8.79
CA VAL A 126 -11.24 -19.21 -7.37
C VAL A 126 -10.17 -19.98 -6.60
N TRP A 127 -9.62 -21.04 -7.19
CA TRP A 127 -8.53 -21.80 -6.58
C TRP A 127 -7.27 -20.96 -6.39
N ASN A 128 -6.81 -20.27 -7.44
CA ASN A 128 -5.62 -19.41 -7.40
C ASN A 128 -5.81 -18.26 -6.42
N PHE A 129 -7.00 -17.67 -6.35
CA PHE A 129 -7.35 -16.65 -5.38
C PHE A 129 -7.23 -17.17 -3.94
N GLY A 130 -7.83 -18.33 -3.65
CA GLY A 130 -7.71 -18.96 -2.33
C GLY A 130 -6.28 -19.31 -1.95
N LEU A 131 -5.50 -19.85 -2.91
CA LEU A 131 -4.09 -20.17 -2.71
C LEU A 131 -3.25 -18.91 -2.48
N TYR A 132 -3.50 -17.84 -3.23
CA TYR A 132 -2.86 -16.54 -3.06
C TYR A 132 -3.11 -16.00 -1.65
N PHE A 133 -4.36 -15.96 -1.18
CA PHE A 133 -4.67 -15.52 0.19
C PHE A 133 -3.97 -16.38 1.23
N LEU A 134 -3.96 -17.71 1.08
CA LEU A 134 -3.28 -18.59 2.02
C LEU A 134 -1.77 -18.29 2.10
N ILE A 135 -1.11 -18.12 0.95
CA ILE A 135 0.33 -17.83 0.87
C ILE A 135 0.64 -16.45 1.45
N VAL A 136 -0.14 -15.43 1.08
CA VAL A 136 0.05 -14.06 1.54
C VAL A 136 -0.13 -13.98 3.06
N GLU A 137 -1.25 -14.48 3.60
CA GLU A 137 -1.52 -14.44 5.04
C GLU A 137 -0.45 -15.20 5.83
N PHE A 138 -0.04 -16.37 5.34
CA PHE A 138 1.06 -17.12 5.94
C PHE A 138 2.38 -16.33 5.90
N GLY A 139 2.74 -15.76 4.76
CA GLY A 139 3.97 -14.98 4.58
C GLY A 139 4.00 -13.73 5.44
N ILE A 140 2.89 -12.98 5.50
CA ILE A 140 2.76 -11.78 6.33
C ILE A 140 2.90 -12.15 7.81
N TYR A 141 2.22 -13.21 8.27
CA TYR A 141 2.33 -13.67 9.65
C TYR A 141 3.78 -13.98 10.04
N TRP A 142 4.49 -14.77 9.23
CA TRP A 142 5.86 -15.15 9.54
C TRP A 142 6.82 -13.97 9.46
N MET A 143 6.66 -13.09 8.46
CA MET A 143 7.48 -11.89 8.36
C MET A 143 7.29 -10.98 9.57
N HIS A 144 6.04 -10.74 9.98
CA HIS A 144 5.73 -9.95 11.16
C HIS A 144 6.28 -10.61 12.44
N ARG A 145 6.12 -11.93 12.57
CA ARG A 145 6.70 -12.68 13.68
C ARG A 145 8.22 -12.54 13.75
N GLU A 146 8.92 -12.64 12.62
CA GLU A 146 10.38 -12.47 12.54
C GLU A 146 10.82 -11.06 12.91
N LEU A 147 10.07 -10.03 12.47
CA LEU A 147 10.29 -8.64 12.87
C LEU A 147 10.19 -8.44 14.40
N HIS A 148 9.42 -9.30 15.09
CA HIS A 148 9.34 -9.33 16.55
C HIS A 148 10.42 -10.19 17.22
N ASP A 149 10.64 -11.40 16.74
CA ASP A 149 11.50 -12.41 17.38
C ASP A 149 13.00 -12.10 17.18
N ILE A 150 13.37 -11.49 16.05
CA ILE A 150 14.76 -11.16 15.71
C ILE A 150 15.12 -9.77 16.25
N LYS A 151 15.92 -9.72 17.32
CA LYS A 151 16.23 -8.47 18.07
C LYS A 151 16.69 -7.28 17.20
N PRO A 152 17.61 -7.43 16.22
CA PRO A 152 17.97 -6.32 15.35
C PRO A 152 16.80 -5.80 14.49
N LEU A 153 15.97 -6.71 13.95
CA LEU A 153 14.82 -6.33 13.13
C LEU A 153 13.80 -5.55 13.97
N TYR A 154 13.52 -6.02 15.19
CA TYR A 154 12.67 -5.29 16.11
C TYR A 154 13.23 -3.91 16.41
N LYS A 155 14.48 -3.83 16.88
CA LYS A 155 15.08 -2.59 17.37
C LYS A 155 15.17 -1.50 16.29
N TYR A 156 15.57 -1.86 15.07
CA TYR A 156 15.88 -0.89 14.03
C TYR A 156 14.73 -0.65 13.04
N LEU A 157 13.84 -1.63 12.85
CA LEU A 157 12.76 -1.54 11.87
C LEU A 157 11.41 -1.44 12.56
N HIS A 158 11.08 -2.41 13.40
CA HIS A 158 9.70 -2.61 13.89
C HIS A 158 9.32 -1.75 15.10
N ALA A 159 10.29 -1.36 15.93
CA ALA A 159 10.05 -0.56 17.14
C ALA A 159 9.37 0.77 16.82
N THR A 160 9.68 1.38 15.67
CA THR A 160 9.07 2.64 15.22
C THR A 160 7.54 2.51 15.10
N HIS A 161 7.06 1.39 14.58
CA HIS A 161 5.64 1.12 14.44
C HIS A 161 4.97 0.95 15.81
N HIS A 162 5.63 0.27 16.75
CA HIS A 162 5.09 0.07 18.10
C HIS A 162 5.01 1.31 18.98
N ILE A 163 5.64 2.43 18.60
CA ILE A 163 5.51 3.71 19.32
C ILE A 163 4.03 4.14 19.37
N TYR A 164 3.22 3.72 18.39
CA TYR A 164 1.80 4.08 18.28
C TYR A 164 0.83 3.10 18.95
N ASN A 165 1.32 2.08 19.66
CA ASN A 165 0.48 1.01 20.22
C ASN A 165 -0.30 1.37 21.49
N LYS A 166 -0.17 2.59 22.02
CA LYS A 166 -1.03 3.04 23.12
C LYS A 166 -2.38 3.48 22.54
N GLN A 167 -3.47 3.15 23.22
CA GLN A 167 -4.83 3.50 22.78
C GLN A 167 -4.98 5.00 22.50
N ASN A 168 -4.39 5.86 23.32
CA ASN A 168 -4.42 7.31 23.16
C ASN A 168 -3.42 7.87 22.14
N THR A 169 -2.66 7.02 21.47
CA THR A 169 -1.75 7.38 20.38
C THR A 169 -2.17 6.74 19.07
N LEU A 170 -3.24 5.96 18.99
CA LEU A 170 -3.63 5.25 17.77
C LEU A 170 -4.68 6.04 17.00
N SER A 171 -4.39 6.32 15.72
CA SER A 171 -5.36 6.90 14.77
C SER A 171 -5.31 6.14 13.45
N PRO A 172 -6.29 6.33 12.55
CA PRO A 172 -6.24 5.80 11.19
C PRO A 172 -4.94 6.10 10.44
N PHE A 173 -4.31 7.24 10.73
CA PHE A 173 -3.04 7.62 10.09
C PHE A 173 -1.85 6.75 10.52
N ALA A 174 -1.94 5.99 11.61
CA ALA A 174 -0.89 5.09 12.05
C ALA A 174 -0.74 3.84 11.15
N GLY A 175 -1.76 3.51 10.34
CA GLY A 175 -1.81 2.26 9.57
C GLY A 175 -0.69 2.06 8.54
N LEU A 176 0.00 3.13 8.13
CA LEU A 176 1.17 3.07 7.24
C LEU A 176 2.45 3.64 7.88
N ALA A 177 2.41 3.95 9.17
CA ALA A 177 3.51 4.58 9.89
C ALA A 177 4.56 3.56 10.37
N PHE A 178 5.26 2.94 9.42
CA PHE A 178 6.37 2.02 9.67
C PHE A 178 7.72 2.61 9.22
N HIS A 179 8.80 1.93 9.61
CA HIS A 179 10.06 2.10 8.89
C HIS A 179 9.87 1.63 7.43
N PRO A 180 10.45 2.29 6.41
CA PRO A 180 10.22 1.92 5.01
C PRO A 180 10.54 0.44 4.70
N ILE A 181 11.65 -0.07 5.24
CA ILE A 181 12.03 -1.48 5.09
C ILE A 181 11.03 -2.41 5.82
N ASP A 182 10.49 -2.01 6.97
CA ASP A 182 9.51 -2.81 7.71
C ASP A 182 8.25 -3.01 6.85
N GLY A 183 7.67 -1.92 6.33
CA GLY A 183 6.50 -2.01 5.48
C GLY A 183 6.75 -2.76 4.16
N ILE A 184 7.94 -2.62 3.56
CA ILE A 184 8.29 -3.42 2.37
C ILE A 184 8.37 -4.90 2.72
N LEU A 185 9.07 -5.28 3.80
CA LEU A 185 9.20 -6.67 4.24
C LEU A 185 7.83 -7.31 4.44
N GLN A 186 6.93 -6.61 5.14
CA GLN A 186 5.55 -7.08 5.35
C GLN A 186 4.73 -7.14 4.06
N ALA A 187 5.06 -6.34 3.03
CA ALA A 187 4.36 -6.36 1.75
C ALA A 187 4.93 -7.37 0.73
N LEU A 188 6.16 -7.86 0.91
CA LEU A 188 6.81 -8.82 0.00
C LEU A 188 6.03 -10.13 -0.29
N PRO A 189 5.19 -10.66 0.63
CA PRO A 189 4.39 -11.84 0.32
C PRO A 189 3.35 -11.64 -0.79
N HIS A 190 2.99 -10.39 -1.12
CA HIS A 190 2.10 -10.04 -2.23
C HIS A 190 2.79 -10.14 -3.59
#